data_AF-A0A367LXC4-F1
#
_entry.id   AF-A0A367LXC4-F1
#
_cell.length_a   1.000
_cell.length_b   1.000
_cell.length_c   1.000
_cell.angle_alpha   90.00
_cell.angle_beta   90.00
_cell.angle_gamma   90.00
#
_symmetry.space_group_name_H-M   'P 1'
#
loop_
_entity.id
_entity.type
_entity.pdbx_description
1 polymer ?
#
loop_
_entity_poly.entity_id
_entity_poly.type
_entity_poly.pdbx_seq_one_letter_code
_entity_poly.pdbx_strand_id
1 'polypeptide(L)'
;FIAQAVTTGAADWSPALDTNTGEATIYAPMDRGFPDDGILATTCGTQTWAIGDLDVEALERNQEQAQVAVDRDWDGQMLPALRKARYSGRQVA
;
A
#
# COMPACT_ATOMS: atom_id res chain seq x y z
N PHE A 1 -5.27 3.70 -3.17
CA PHE A 1 -4.41 4.41 -4.14
C PHE A 1 -3.78 5.61 -3.48
N ILE A 2 -2.58 6.01 -3.93
CA ILE A 2 -1.89 7.23 -3.48
C ILE A 2 -1.47 8.02 -4.71
N ALA A 3 -1.77 9.33 -4.73
CA ALA A 3 -1.22 10.24 -5.73
C ALA A 3 -0.11 11.08 -5.08
N GLN A 4 1.13 10.89 -5.54
CA GLN A 4 2.28 11.63 -5.06
C GLN A 4 2.61 12.75 -6.05
N ALA A 5 2.38 13.99 -5.65
CA ALA A 5 2.81 15.17 -6.38
C ALA A 5 4.14 15.65 -5.81
N VAL A 6 5.15 15.77 -6.67
CA VAL A 6 6.52 16.17 -6.29
C VAL A 6 7.05 17.23 -7.24
N THR A 7 8.00 18.01 -6.75
CA THR A 7 8.73 18.99 -7.56
C THR A 7 9.81 18.29 -8.39
N THR A 8 10.07 18.84 -9.59
CA THR A 8 11.14 18.40 -10.48
C THR A 8 11.75 19.60 -11.18
N GLY A 9 13.06 19.55 -11.43
CA GLY A 9 13.81 20.62 -12.08
C GLY A 9 14.50 21.59 -11.12
N ALA A 10 15.11 22.63 -11.70
CA ALA A 10 15.90 23.63 -10.99
C ALA A 10 15.09 24.88 -10.63
N ALA A 11 15.29 25.36 -9.42
CA ALA A 11 14.74 26.56 -8.84
C ALA A 11 15.86 27.42 -8.23
N ASP A 12 16.81 27.86 -9.07
CA ASP A 12 18.02 28.60 -8.66
C ASP A 12 17.75 29.87 -7.83
N TRP A 13 16.54 30.41 -7.94
CA TRP A 13 16.07 31.57 -7.19
C TRP A 13 15.70 31.26 -5.73
N SER A 14 15.58 29.97 -5.35
CA SER A 14 15.20 29.53 -4.01
C SER A 14 16.22 28.54 -3.45
N PRO A 15 17.06 28.96 -2.48
CA PRO A 15 17.96 28.05 -1.78
C PRO A 15 17.26 26.92 -1.02
N ALA A 16 15.97 27.07 -0.71
CA ALA A 16 15.18 26.05 -0.02
C ALA A 16 14.59 24.99 -0.98
N LEU A 17 14.48 25.30 -2.27
CA LEU A 17 13.95 24.37 -3.28
C LEU A 17 15.03 23.84 -4.22
N ASP A 18 16.11 24.59 -4.46
CA ASP A 18 17.28 24.20 -5.25
C ASP A 18 16.98 23.35 -6.49
N THR A 19 17.48 22.11 -6.56
CA THR A 19 17.23 21.17 -7.66
C THR A 19 16.46 19.97 -7.12
N ASN A 20 15.25 19.77 -7.62
CA ASN A 20 14.42 18.61 -7.28
C ASN A 20 14.46 17.58 -8.41
N THR A 21 14.42 16.31 -8.03
CA THR A 21 14.48 15.17 -8.97
C THR A 21 13.27 14.24 -8.83
N GLY A 22 12.17 14.74 -8.27
CA GLY A 22 10.98 13.94 -8.05
C GLY A 22 10.34 13.48 -9.35
N GLU A 23 9.77 12.28 -9.32
CA GLU A 23 8.85 11.75 -10.33
C GLU A 23 7.45 11.64 -9.73
N ALA A 24 6.48 12.35 -10.31
CA ALA A 24 5.11 12.25 -9.87
C ALA A 24 4.60 10.84 -10.16
N THR A 25 4.00 10.19 -9.16
CA THR A 25 3.65 8.77 -9.23
C THR A 25 2.28 8.50 -8.64
N ILE A 26 1.53 7.61 -9.27
CA ILE A 26 0.28 7.05 -8.77
C ILE A 26 0.54 5.61 -8.33
N TYR A 27 0.28 5.33 -7.05
CA TYR A 27 0.48 4.02 -6.45
C TYR A 27 -0.83 3.27 -6.19
N ALA A 28 -0.79 1.96 -6.41
CA ALA A 28 -1.79 0.96 -6.02
C ALA A 28 -1.27 0.07 -4.88
N PRO A 29 -2.15 -0.70 -4.20
CA PRO A 29 -1.67 -1.78 -3.34
C PRO A 29 -0.78 -2.76 -4.11
N MET A 30 0.26 -3.28 -3.48
CA MET A 30 1.04 -4.40 -4.02
C MET A 30 0.41 -5.71 -3.52
N ASP A 31 -0.74 -6.08 -4.08
CA ASP A 31 -1.50 -7.27 -3.69
C ASP A 31 -2.30 -7.81 -4.90
N ARG A 32 -3.03 -8.91 -4.70
CA ARG A 32 -3.80 -9.63 -5.73
C ARG A 32 -4.70 -8.69 -6.54
N GLY A 33 -4.52 -8.69 -7.85
CA GLY A 33 -5.31 -7.88 -8.78
C GLY A 33 -4.72 -6.49 -9.05
N PHE A 34 -3.58 -6.16 -8.44
CA PHE A 34 -2.84 -4.91 -8.67
C PHE A 34 -1.41 -5.18 -9.15
N PRO A 35 -0.69 -4.16 -9.66
CA PRO A 35 0.71 -4.31 -10.05
C PRO A 35 1.59 -4.76 -8.88
N ASP A 36 2.51 -5.68 -9.16
CA ASP A 36 3.43 -6.23 -8.16
C ASP A 36 4.40 -5.17 -7.61
N ASP A 37 4.70 -4.13 -8.38
CA ASP A 37 5.53 -2.98 -7.99
C ASP A 37 4.71 -1.82 -7.41
N GLY A 38 3.38 -1.94 -7.44
CA GLY A 38 2.45 -0.94 -6.93
C GLY A 38 2.42 0.35 -7.75
N ILE A 39 3.03 0.42 -8.93
CA ILE A 39 3.06 1.65 -9.75
C ILE A 39 1.99 1.55 -10.85
N LEU A 40 1.01 2.45 -10.82
CA LEU A 40 0.01 2.59 -11.88
C LEU A 40 0.47 3.55 -12.98
N ALA A 41 1.14 4.63 -12.59
CA ALA A 41 1.71 5.60 -13.51
C ALA A 41 2.83 6.36 -12.82
N THR A 42 3.91 6.67 -13.53
CA THR A 42 4.97 7.57 -13.09
C THR A 42 5.34 8.51 -14.24
N THR A 43 5.73 9.74 -13.92
CA THR A 43 6.35 10.64 -14.91
C THR A 43 7.76 10.17 -15.24
N CYS A 44 8.12 10.11 -16.52
CA CYS A 44 9.48 9.88 -16.97
C CYS A 44 9.96 11.02 -17.89
N GLY A 45 11.24 11.39 -17.77
CA GLY A 45 11.87 12.38 -18.64
C GLY A 45 11.21 13.75 -18.55
N THR A 46 10.61 14.21 -19.65
CA THR A 46 9.99 15.55 -19.75
C THR A 46 8.49 15.56 -19.42
N GLN A 47 7.91 14.43 -18.99
CA GLN A 47 6.50 14.37 -18.62
C GLN A 47 6.23 15.20 -17.35
N THR A 48 5.17 16.01 -17.40
CA THR A 48 4.75 16.85 -16.26
C THR A 48 3.67 16.18 -15.40
N TRP A 49 2.96 15.20 -15.94
CA TRP A 49 1.80 14.58 -15.31
C TRP A 49 1.88 13.06 -15.36
N ALA A 50 1.71 12.42 -14.21
CA ALA A 50 1.35 11.01 -14.14
C ALA A 50 -0.17 10.90 -14.18
N ILE A 51 -0.69 10.15 -15.14
CA ILE A 51 -2.12 9.96 -15.37
C ILE A 51 -2.35 8.46 -15.46
N GLY A 52 -3.34 7.96 -14.72
CA GLY A 52 -3.71 6.55 -14.71
C GLY A 52 -5.14 6.36 -14.23
N ASP A 53 -5.76 5.29 -14.70
CA ASP A 53 -7.10 4.87 -14.29
C ASP A 53 -7.06 4.13 -12.95
N LEU A 54 -8.02 4.41 -12.08
CA LEU A 54 -8.14 3.77 -10.77
C LEU A 54 -9.36 2.86 -10.74
N ASP A 55 -9.14 1.55 -10.59
CA ASP A 55 -10.23 0.59 -10.36
C ASP A 55 -10.55 0.52 -8.86
N VAL A 56 -11.48 1.38 -8.42
CA VAL A 56 -11.92 1.44 -7.02
C VAL A 56 -12.71 0.18 -6.63
N GLU A 57 -13.46 -0.42 -7.55
CA GLU A 57 -14.20 -1.65 -7.25
C GLU A 57 -13.25 -2.84 -7.06
N ALA A 58 -12.14 -2.91 -7.80
CA ALA A 58 -11.10 -3.91 -7.55
C ALA A 58 -10.48 -3.73 -6.16
N LEU A 59 -10.31 -2.50 -5.69
CA LEU A 59 -9.78 -2.23 -4.35
C LEU A 59 -10.73 -2.72 -3.26
N GLU A 60 -12.03 -2.50 -3.42
CA GLU A 60 -13.04 -3.01 -2.49
C GLU A 60 -13.05 -4.55 -2.46
N ARG A 61 -13.03 -5.20 -3.64
CA ARG A 61 -12.94 -6.67 -3.73
C ARG A 61 -11.65 -7.24 -3.12
N ASN A 62 -10.54 -6.50 -3.23
CA ASN A 62 -9.25 -6.94 -2.71
C ASN A 62 -9.26 -7.08 -1.19
N GLN A 63 -10.06 -6.31 -0.44
CA GLN A 63 -10.14 -6.43 1.03
C GLN A 63 -10.52 -7.85 1.50
N GLU A 64 -11.34 -8.56 0.73
CA GLU A 64 -11.74 -9.94 1.05
C GLU A 64 -10.66 -10.98 0.67
N GLN A 65 -9.82 -10.66 -0.30
CA GLN A 65 -8.89 -11.57 -0.96
C GLN A 65 -7.43 -11.19 -0.80
N ALA A 66 -7.12 -10.20 0.05
CA ALA A 66 -5.77 -9.72 0.28
C ALA A 66 -4.82 -10.86 0.65
N GLN A 67 -3.59 -10.80 0.15
CA GLN A 67 -2.54 -11.75 0.53
C GLN A 67 -2.21 -11.64 2.01
N VAL A 68 -2.22 -10.42 2.53
CA VAL A 68 -2.14 -10.14 3.97
C VAL A 68 -3.34 -9.26 4.33
N ALA A 69 -4.36 -9.86 4.93
CA ALA A 69 -5.60 -9.18 5.28
C ALA A 69 -5.46 -8.40 6.59
N VAL A 70 -4.60 -7.37 6.60
CA VAL A 70 -4.32 -6.55 7.79
C VAL A 70 -5.61 -6.00 8.38
N ASP A 71 -6.47 -5.38 7.57
CA ASP A 71 -7.72 -4.77 8.04
C ASP A 71 -8.64 -5.79 8.75
N ARG A 72 -8.68 -7.04 8.27
CA ARG A 72 -9.46 -8.12 8.89
C ARG A 72 -8.80 -8.64 10.17
N ASP A 73 -7.50 -8.83 10.14
CA ASP A 73 -6.76 -9.56 11.17
C ASP A 73 -6.27 -8.65 12.32
N TRP A 74 -6.26 -7.33 12.12
CA TRP A 74 -5.73 -6.36 13.08
C TRP A 74 -6.47 -6.37 14.41
N ASP A 75 -7.81 -6.35 14.41
CA ASP A 75 -8.61 -6.39 15.64
C ASP A 75 -8.37 -7.68 16.44
N GLY A 76 -7.97 -8.76 15.75
CA GLY A 76 -7.58 -10.02 16.37
C GLY A 76 -6.35 -9.91 17.27
N GLN A 77 -5.47 -8.92 17.04
CA GLN A 77 -4.27 -8.67 17.85
C GLN A 77 -4.62 -8.22 19.28
N MET A 78 -5.80 -7.62 19.46
CA MET A 78 -6.27 -7.15 20.77
C MET A 78 -6.93 -8.26 21.59
N LEU A 79 -7.13 -9.45 21.00
CA LEU A 79 -7.71 -10.59 21.67
C LEU A 79 -6.65 -11.36 22.47
N PRO A 80 -7.03 -12.01 23.59
CA PRO A 80 -6.12 -12.89 24.31
C PRO A 80 -5.60 -14.01 23.41
N ALA A 81 -4.30 -14.32 23.52
CA ALA A 81 -3.65 -15.40 22.77
C ALA A 81 -4.33 -16.77 22.93
N LEU A 82 -5.04 -16.98 24.04
CA LEU A 82 -5.84 -18.16 24.30
C LEU A 82 -7.25 -17.75 24.73
N ARG A 83 -8.26 -17.97 23.87
CA ARG A 83 -9.68 -17.70 24.21
C ARG A 83 -10.36 -18.91 24.85
N LYS A 84 -9.94 -20.12 24.50
CA LYS A 84 -10.49 -21.38 25.02
C LYS A 84 -9.48 -22.51 24.83
N ALA A 85 -9.30 -23.33 25.86
CA ALA A 85 -8.57 -24.59 25.78
C ALA A 85 -9.48 -25.74 26.24
N ARG A 86 -9.23 -26.93 25.72
CA ARG A 86 -9.77 -28.19 26.26
C ARG A 86 -8.62 -28.99 26.84
N TYR A 87 -8.77 -29.42 28.08
CA TYR A 87 -7.85 -30.33 28.73
C TYR A 87 -8.34 -31.77 28.56
N SER A 88 -7.51 -32.63 27.98
CA SER A 88 -7.69 -34.08 28.02
C SER A 88 -6.51 -34.68 28.76
N GLY A 89 -6.67 -34.88 30.07
CA GLY A 89 -5.67 -35.57 30.87
C GLY A 89 -5.52 -37.01 30.42
N ARG A 90 -4.27 -37.46 30.22
CA ARG A 90 -3.97 -38.88 30.03
C ARG A 90 -3.82 -39.48 31.43
N GLN A 91 -4.73 -40.37 31.82
CA GLN A 91 -4.58 -41.12 33.06
C GLN A 91 -3.39 -42.08 32.86
N VAL A 92 -2.30 -41.85 33.59
CA VAL A 92 -1.17 -42.77 33.65
C VAL A 92 -1.52 -43.80 34.72
N ALA A 93 -1.58 -45.07 34.32
CA ALA A 93 -1.82 -46.22 35.20
C ALA A 93 -0.57 -46.57 36.00
#